data_AF-A0A9P5HI71-F1
#
_entry.id   AF-A0A9P5HI71-F1
#
_cell.length_a   1.000
_cell.length_b   1.000
_cell.length_c   1.000
_cell.angle_alpha   90.00
_cell.angle_beta   90.00
_cell.angle_gamma   90.00
#
_symmetry.space_group_name_H-M   'P 1'
#
loop_
_entity.id
_entity.type
_entity.pdbx_description
1 polymer ?
#
loop_
_entity_poly.entity_id
_entity_poly.type
_entity_poly.pdbx_seq_one_letter_code
_entity_poly.pdbx_strand_id
1 'polypeptide(L)'
;MKGRGLAPGGIKVTHSPAKVGAEAPKFLVGRQLRHTEKQPHLHLDLTETAYDAPSPVQQCTDPPQLLLQSCSSNITSLLQHAKRHPIPRILNPTARFWKMSVETQVAADAGVGSQDARWKYLDHIRRNAGPFTDPGATEDEFLAQFEKFKILGAGGLGCEILKNLAMSHFKNIHVIDMDTIDISNLNRQFLFRKADVGKFKAEVAAEFVQKRVEGVSITAHNNRIQDFDEEFYKQFQLVVCGLDSIEARRWINAMLVSIAEEAEDPDAIKPLIDGGTEGFKGQARVIFPSITSCIECQLDMHAPRAAVPLCTIASIPRQPEHCVEWAHIIAWEQEKPFPQLDKDDPEHVTWLYQKALTRAQEFSIPGVTYSLTQGTIKNIIPAIASTNAIIAAACCNEAFKIATTSAPCLGFENNYMMYSGNDSIYTYTFKHEKKDDCPVCGRQARPLEVDPKATLQELVDSLALRPEAQLKKPSIRAEGKTLYMQFPPSLEQQTRPNLGKTLIELGLENGQQVVVTDPAFPLEFNFFFKFKADS
;
A
#
# COMPACT_ATOMS: atom_id res chain seq x y z
N MET A 1 -19.61 38.01 -52.53
CA MET A 1 -19.19 38.05 -53.96
C MET A 1 -17.80 38.67 -54.04
N LYS A 2 -16.85 37.93 -54.64
CA LYS A 2 -15.65 38.36 -55.40
C LYS A 2 -14.80 39.49 -54.80
N GLY A 3 -13.58 39.30 -54.30
CA GLY A 3 -12.51 38.41 -54.78
C GLY A 3 -11.55 39.18 -55.68
N ARG A 4 -10.25 39.14 -55.36
CA ARG A 4 -9.12 39.01 -56.30
C ARG A 4 -7.80 38.99 -55.53
N GLY A 5 -7.17 37.82 -55.50
CA GLY A 5 -5.72 37.72 -55.38
C GLY A 5 -5.10 37.56 -56.78
N LEU A 6 -3.79 37.80 -56.88
CA LEU A 6 -2.77 36.86 -57.39
C LEU A 6 -1.39 37.55 -57.48
N ALA A 7 -0.43 36.92 -56.76
CA ALA A 7 1.01 36.64 -56.94
C ALA A 7 1.72 37.04 -58.28
N PRO A 8 3.08 36.87 -58.48
CA PRO A 8 4.03 36.01 -57.73
C PRO A 8 5.51 36.48 -57.61
N GLY A 9 6.34 35.67 -56.93
CA GLY A 9 7.82 35.66 -56.99
C GLY A 9 8.48 35.99 -55.64
N GLY A 10 9.29 35.18 -54.96
CA GLY A 10 10.09 34.03 -55.33
C GLY A 10 11.55 34.34 -54.97
N ILE A 11 12.05 33.93 -53.78
CA ILE A 11 13.49 33.97 -53.46
C ILE A 11 13.90 32.71 -52.68
N LYS A 12 14.91 32.02 -53.24
CA LYS A 12 15.63 30.87 -52.72
C LYS A 12 16.71 31.27 -51.71
N VAL A 13 16.96 30.36 -50.78
CA VAL A 13 18.07 30.27 -49.82
C VAL A 13 19.40 29.94 -50.51
N THR A 14 20.55 30.50 -50.03
CA THR A 14 21.82 29.77 -49.74
C THR A 14 22.91 30.65 -49.08
N HIS A 15 23.80 29.98 -48.35
CA HIS A 15 24.77 30.39 -47.30
C HIS A 15 25.97 31.29 -47.67
N SER A 16 26.50 31.97 -46.64
CA SER A 16 27.93 31.88 -46.26
C SER A 16 28.20 32.35 -44.80
N PRO A 17 29.32 31.91 -44.17
CA PRO A 17 29.52 31.87 -42.72
C PRO A 17 30.34 33.04 -42.16
N ALA A 18 30.15 33.36 -40.87
CA ALA A 18 31.02 34.29 -40.14
C ALA A 18 31.52 33.66 -38.82
N LYS A 19 32.85 33.71 -38.63
CA LYS A 19 33.62 33.24 -37.47
C LYS A 19 33.56 34.25 -36.33
N VAL A 20 33.48 33.77 -35.08
CA VAL A 20 34.02 34.45 -33.89
C VAL A 20 34.66 33.37 -33.00
N GLY A 21 35.91 33.59 -32.60
CA GLY A 21 36.74 32.63 -31.87
C GLY A 21 36.55 32.65 -30.35
N ALA A 22 36.78 31.50 -29.73
CA ALA A 22 36.99 31.36 -28.29
C ALA A 22 38.09 30.31 -28.07
N GLU A 23 39.15 30.72 -27.39
CA GLU A 23 40.28 29.88 -26.98
C GLU A 23 39.93 29.04 -25.75
N ALA A 24 40.43 27.80 -25.71
CA ALA A 24 40.32 26.88 -24.58
C ALA A 24 41.66 26.80 -23.82
N PRO A 25 41.67 26.77 -22.47
CA PRO A 25 42.86 26.37 -21.74
C PRO A 25 42.82 24.88 -21.37
N LYS A 26 43.92 24.20 -21.68
CA LYS A 26 44.31 22.86 -21.22
C LYS A 26 44.62 22.89 -19.72
N PHE A 27 44.30 21.82 -18.98
CA PHE A 27 44.95 21.53 -17.70
C PHE A 27 45.46 20.10 -17.60
N LEU A 28 46.68 20.02 -17.07
CA LEU A 28 47.58 18.88 -16.95
C LEU A 28 47.24 17.96 -15.77
N VAL A 29 47.63 16.70 -15.91
CA VAL A 29 47.75 15.68 -14.86
C VAL A 29 48.93 16.00 -13.93
N GLY A 30 48.76 15.86 -12.60
CA GLY A 30 49.88 15.93 -11.65
C GLY A 30 49.51 15.75 -10.16
N ARG A 31 50.13 14.74 -9.54
CA ARG A 31 50.04 14.20 -8.16
C ARG A 31 50.27 15.16 -6.97
N GLN A 32 49.52 14.89 -5.87
CA GLN A 32 49.95 14.64 -4.46
C GLN A 32 50.55 15.79 -3.60
N LEU A 33 49.89 16.17 -2.48
CA LEU A 33 50.37 16.16 -1.07
C LEU A 33 49.64 17.14 -0.11
N ARG A 34 49.10 16.55 0.99
CA ARG A 34 48.99 16.92 2.43
C ARG A 34 48.92 18.37 2.97
N HIS A 35 48.07 18.49 4.01
CA HIS A 35 48.07 19.39 5.20
C HIS A 35 47.77 20.89 4.92
N THR A 36 47.07 21.69 5.74
CA THR A 36 46.73 21.72 7.18
C THR A 36 45.74 22.88 7.44
N GLU A 37 44.92 22.79 8.50
CA GLU A 37 44.34 23.90 9.31
C GLU A 37 43.35 24.88 8.61
N LYS A 38 42.30 25.47 9.20
CA LYS A 38 41.73 25.60 10.56
C LYS A 38 40.32 26.17 10.37
N GLN A 39 39.30 25.68 11.08
CA GLN A 39 38.06 26.43 11.33
C GLN A 39 37.83 26.49 12.85
N PRO A 40 37.54 27.66 13.44
CA PRO A 40 37.27 27.77 14.87
C PRO A 40 35.80 27.46 15.20
N HIS A 41 35.65 26.81 16.35
CA HIS A 41 34.42 26.41 17.03
C HIS A 41 33.67 27.59 17.67
N LEU A 42 32.36 27.41 17.92
CA LEU A 42 31.81 27.66 19.24
C LEU A 42 30.74 26.63 19.61
N HIS A 43 30.86 26.15 20.85
CA HIS A 43 30.28 24.99 21.53
C HIS A 43 29.00 25.32 22.30
N LEU A 44 28.23 24.27 22.63
CA LEU A 44 27.48 24.00 23.89
C LEU A 44 26.72 22.67 23.65
N ASP A 45 26.60 21.67 24.51
CA ASP A 45 27.32 21.18 25.69
C ASP A 45 26.65 19.82 25.98
N LEU A 46 27.39 18.71 26.11
CA LEU A 46 26.83 17.45 26.65
C LEU A 46 27.95 16.73 27.42
N THR A 47 27.78 16.69 28.73
CA THR A 47 28.64 16.06 29.72
C THR A 47 28.31 14.58 29.90
N GLU A 48 29.34 13.72 29.82
CA GLU A 48 29.36 12.37 30.39
C GLU A 48 29.89 12.42 31.83
N THR A 49 29.37 11.55 32.70
CA THR A 49 30.08 11.07 33.90
C THR A 49 29.87 9.56 34.07
N ALA A 50 30.98 8.86 34.27
CA ALA A 50 31.17 7.43 34.53
C ALA A 50 30.75 6.98 35.95
N TYR A 51 30.65 5.66 36.20
CA TYR A 51 31.14 5.01 37.44
C TYR A 51 31.18 3.46 37.35
N ASP A 52 32.41 2.93 37.50
CA ASP A 52 32.95 1.72 38.16
C ASP A 52 32.26 0.33 38.26
N ALA A 53 33.11 -0.69 38.06
CA ALA A 53 32.92 -2.11 38.36
C ALA A 53 33.74 -2.55 39.60
N PRO A 54 33.41 -3.71 40.22
CA PRO A 54 34.42 -4.50 40.91
C PRO A 54 34.41 -6.01 40.54
N SER A 55 35.52 -6.67 40.87
CA SER A 55 36.01 -8.00 40.43
C SER A 55 35.81 -9.12 41.50
N PRO A 56 36.42 -10.34 41.44
CA PRO A 56 35.75 -11.66 41.45
C PRO A 56 36.11 -12.56 42.67
N VAL A 57 35.70 -13.85 42.65
CA VAL A 57 36.14 -15.09 43.42
C VAL A 57 34.87 -15.90 43.81
N GLN A 58 34.68 -17.23 43.61
CA GLN A 58 35.44 -18.41 44.08
C GLN A 58 34.95 -19.75 43.44
N GLN A 59 35.83 -20.76 43.40
CA GLN A 59 35.63 -22.17 42.96
C GLN A 59 35.13 -23.12 44.08
N CYS A 60 34.67 -24.33 43.67
CA CYS A 60 34.60 -25.66 44.34
C CYS A 60 33.19 -26.30 44.21
N THR A 61 32.91 -27.60 44.02
CA THR A 61 33.61 -28.91 43.90
C THR A 61 32.53 -29.99 43.59
N ASP A 62 32.81 -31.03 42.78
CA ASP A 62 32.06 -32.33 42.67
C ASP A 62 32.41 -33.28 43.87
N PRO A 63 31.88 -34.54 44.10
CA PRO A 63 31.00 -35.51 43.34
C PRO A 63 29.94 -36.23 44.29
N PRO A 64 29.41 -37.50 44.14
CA PRO A 64 29.49 -38.56 43.10
C PRO A 64 28.17 -39.29 42.67
N GLN A 65 28.35 -40.22 41.73
CA GLN A 65 27.44 -41.10 40.95
C GLN A 65 26.68 -42.21 41.72
N LEU A 66 25.54 -42.67 41.16
CA LEU A 66 25.08 -44.09 40.99
C LEU A 66 23.71 -44.10 40.23
N LEU A 67 23.67 -44.42 38.93
CA LEU A 67 23.33 -45.73 38.29
C LEU A 67 21.86 -46.21 38.42
N LEU A 68 21.06 -46.08 37.34
CA LEU A 68 20.42 -47.21 36.60
C LEU A 68 19.45 -46.75 35.48
N GLN A 69 19.90 -47.03 34.24
CA GLN A 69 19.16 -47.56 33.07
C GLN A 69 17.64 -47.32 32.92
N SER A 70 17.25 -46.65 31.83
CA SER A 70 16.60 -47.23 30.63
C SER A 70 15.59 -46.27 29.96
N CYS A 71 15.63 -46.26 28.62
CA CYS A 71 14.67 -45.68 27.67
C CYS A 71 14.50 -44.14 27.63
N SER A 72 15.29 -43.51 26.75
CA SER A 72 15.28 -42.08 26.45
C SER A 72 14.05 -41.63 25.66
N SER A 73 13.42 -40.58 26.17
CA SER A 73 12.26 -39.86 25.68
C SER A 73 12.63 -38.44 25.22
N ASN A 74 11.81 -37.92 24.30
CA ASN A 74 11.19 -36.59 24.28
C ASN A 74 12.01 -35.28 24.35
N ILE A 75 11.65 -34.39 23.40
CA ILE A 75 10.99 -33.10 23.67
C ILE A 75 11.32 -32.56 25.07
N THR A 76 12.44 -31.85 25.20
CA THR A 76 12.70 -30.69 26.10
C THR A 76 14.17 -30.28 25.89
N SER A 77 14.51 -29.64 24.77
CA SER A 77 15.83 -28.97 24.63
C SER A 77 15.86 -27.73 23.73
N LEU A 78 14.73 -27.33 23.12
CA LEU A 78 14.70 -26.16 22.24
C LEU A 78 14.47 -24.81 22.96
N LEU A 79 14.22 -24.79 24.27
CA LEU A 79 13.87 -23.57 25.01
C LEU A 79 14.97 -23.01 25.95
N GLN A 80 16.16 -23.61 26.02
CA GLN A 80 17.24 -23.12 26.90
C GLN A 80 18.55 -22.75 26.20
N HIS A 81 18.62 -22.78 24.86
CA HIS A 81 19.83 -22.41 24.11
C HIS A 81 19.82 -20.98 23.51
N ALA A 82 18.89 -20.12 23.94
CA ALA A 82 18.69 -18.77 23.36
C ALA A 82 19.25 -17.61 24.20
N LYS A 83 20.19 -17.84 25.14
CA LYS A 83 20.62 -16.78 26.09
C LYS A 83 22.09 -16.40 26.14
N ARG A 84 23.00 -16.95 25.33
CA ARG A 84 24.41 -16.50 25.32
C ARG A 84 25.03 -16.61 23.92
N HIS A 85 25.60 -15.49 23.44
CA HIS A 85 26.45 -15.25 22.26
C HIS A 85 25.80 -14.58 21.02
N PRO A 86 26.52 -13.65 20.36
CA PRO A 86 25.95 -12.67 19.44
C PRO A 86 25.64 -13.25 18.05
N ILE A 87 24.47 -12.83 17.55
CA ILE A 87 23.92 -12.87 16.18
C ILE A 87 24.81 -13.54 15.12
N PRO A 88 24.48 -14.77 14.68
CA PRO A 88 24.80 -15.24 13.35
C PRO A 88 23.76 -14.69 12.36
N ARG A 89 24.22 -14.20 11.19
CA ARG A 89 23.39 -13.78 10.05
C ARG A 89 22.22 -14.75 9.84
N ILE A 90 21.01 -14.24 10.05
CA ILE A 90 19.76 -14.95 9.77
C ILE A 90 19.71 -15.19 8.26
N LEU A 91 19.75 -16.45 7.86
CA LEU A 91 19.38 -16.89 6.52
C LEU A 91 17.92 -16.48 6.28
N ASN A 92 17.69 -15.78 5.17
CA ASN A 92 16.40 -15.31 4.68
C ASN A 92 15.34 -16.44 4.77
N PRO A 93 14.21 -16.25 5.47
CA PRO A 93 13.24 -17.32 5.67
C PRO A 93 12.49 -17.73 4.38
N THR A 94 12.64 -16.98 3.28
CA THR A 94 12.10 -17.25 1.92
C THR A 94 12.36 -18.67 1.43
N ALA A 95 13.52 -19.26 1.74
CA ALA A 95 13.89 -20.61 1.31
C ALA A 95 13.07 -21.74 1.98
N ARG A 96 12.26 -21.45 3.00
CA ARG A 96 11.40 -22.44 3.69
C ARG A 96 9.92 -22.39 3.30
N PHE A 97 9.47 -21.40 2.53
CA PHE A 97 8.04 -21.16 2.28
C PHE A 97 7.44 -21.96 1.13
N TRP A 98 8.14 -22.95 0.59
CA TRP A 98 7.63 -23.72 -0.54
C TRP A 98 8.07 -25.18 -0.41
N LYS A 99 7.18 -26.03 0.09
CA LYS A 99 7.27 -27.48 -0.05
C LYS A 99 5.87 -28.05 -0.28
N MET A 100 5.33 -27.85 -1.47
CA MET A 100 4.18 -28.64 -1.93
C MET A 100 4.67 -29.95 -2.56
N SER A 101 4.02 -31.07 -2.23
CA SER A 101 4.29 -32.36 -2.87
C SER A 101 3.87 -32.31 -4.34
N VAL A 102 4.86 -32.36 -5.24
CA VAL A 102 4.65 -32.46 -6.69
C VAL A 102 4.55 -33.93 -7.09
N GLU A 103 3.38 -34.37 -7.55
CA GLU A 103 3.31 -35.56 -8.39
C GLU A 103 3.80 -35.20 -9.79
N THR A 104 5.00 -35.69 -10.13
CA THR A 104 5.68 -35.40 -11.39
C THR A 104 5.10 -36.25 -12.51
N GLN A 105 4.21 -35.69 -13.34
CA GLN A 105 3.99 -36.20 -14.69
C GLN A 105 4.81 -35.37 -15.67
N VAL A 106 5.90 -35.97 -16.15
CA VAL A 106 6.77 -35.42 -17.19
C VAL A 106 6.05 -35.57 -18.54
N ALA A 107 5.51 -34.47 -19.06
CA ALA A 107 5.04 -34.41 -20.45
C ALA A 107 6.23 -34.08 -21.36
N ALA A 108 6.41 -34.92 -22.38
CA ALA A 108 7.54 -34.87 -23.30
C ALA A 108 7.52 -33.65 -24.22
N ASP A 109 8.75 -33.29 -24.58
CA ASP A 109 9.24 -32.15 -25.35
C ASP A 109 8.55 -31.90 -26.71
N ALA A 110 8.25 -30.63 -27.00
CA ALA A 110 7.90 -30.16 -28.35
C ALA A 110 8.24 -28.67 -28.53
N GLY A 111 9.31 -28.38 -29.29
CA GLY A 111 9.50 -27.09 -29.97
C GLY A 111 10.62 -26.18 -29.46
N VAL A 112 11.81 -26.69 -29.21
CA VAL A 112 13.00 -25.90 -28.85
C VAL A 112 13.53 -25.14 -30.08
N GLY A 113 13.33 -23.82 -30.14
CA GLY A 113 13.94 -23.01 -31.21
C GLY A 113 13.60 -21.52 -31.27
N SER A 114 12.50 -21.07 -30.65
CA SER A 114 12.11 -19.63 -30.69
C SER A 114 11.72 -19.03 -29.35
N GLN A 115 11.23 -19.81 -28.38
CA GLN A 115 10.78 -19.28 -27.09
C GLN A 115 11.93 -18.98 -26.12
N ASP A 116 13.01 -19.78 -26.13
CA ASP A 116 14.19 -19.57 -25.27
C ASP A 116 14.91 -18.24 -25.55
N ALA A 117 14.86 -17.75 -26.80
CA ALA A 117 15.49 -16.47 -27.14
C ALA A 117 14.76 -15.27 -26.55
N ARG A 118 13.43 -15.35 -26.37
CA ARG A 118 12.60 -14.25 -25.88
C ARG A 118 12.86 -13.94 -24.41
N TRP A 119 13.01 -14.99 -23.60
CA TRP A 119 13.14 -14.87 -22.15
C TRP A 119 14.57 -14.94 -21.64
N LYS A 120 15.54 -15.02 -22.56
CA LYS A 120 16.98 -15.08 -22.31
C LYS A 120 17.48 -14.25 -21.11
N TYR A 121 17.05 -12.99 -20.99
CA TYR A 121 17.51 -12.11 -19.89
C TYR A 121 16.93 -12.50 -18.53
N LEU A 122 15.64 -12.88 -18.47
CA LEU A 122 15.00 -13.33 -17.23
C LEU A 122 15.50 -14.73 -16.85
N ASP A 123 15.68 -15.61 -17.83
CA ASP A 123 16.26 -16.94 -17.61
C ASP A 123 17.70 -16.84 -17.12
N HIS A 124 18.47 -15.86 -17.58
CA HIS A 124 19.81 -15.63 -17.06
C HIS A 124 19.77 -15.29 -15.55
N ILE A 125 18.80 -14.50 -15.10
CA ILE A 125 18.62 -14.16 -13.68
C ILE A 125 18.13 -15.38 -12.87
N ARG A 126 17.20 -16.16 -13.41
CA ARG A 126 16.59 -17.31 -12.72
C ARG A 126 17.51 -18.53 -12.63
N ARG A 127 18.30 -18.79 -13.68
CA ARG A 127 19.08 -20.04 -13.82
C ARG A 127 20.53 -19.92 -13.40
N ASN A 128 21.05 -18.70 -13.19
CA ASN A 128 22.43 -18.50 -12.76
C ASN A 128 22.44 -17.93 -11.33
N ALA A 129 23.00 -18.71 -10.41
CA ALA A 129 23.12 -18.28 -9.03
C ALA A 129 24.13 -17.12 -8.92
N GLY A 130 23.74 -16.07 -8.19
CA GLY A 130 24.59 -14.96 -7.81
C GLY A 130 24.88 -14.93 -6.31
N PRO A 131 25.71 -13.98 -5.84
CA PRO A 131 26.05 -13.84 -4.43
C PRO A 131 24.87 -13.45 -3.52
N PHE A 132 23.75 -13.02 -4.11
CA PHE A 132 22.53 -12.61 -3.41
C PHE A 132 21.35 -13.55 -3.70
N THR A 133 21.57 -14.65 -4.42
CA THR A 133 20.53 -15.62 -4.74
C THR A 133 20.29 -16.54 -3.55
N ASP A 134 19.03 -16.85 -3.25
CA ASP A 134 18.72 -17.78 -2.16
C ASP A 134 19.20 -19.20 -2.51
N PRO A 135 19.64 -19.99 -1.51
CA PRO A 135 20.02 -21.39 -1.75
C PRO A 135 18.86 -22.19 -2.35
N GLY A 136 19.14 -22.95 -3.42
CA GLY A 136 18.14 -23.78 -4.10
C GLY A 136 17.31 -23.06 -5.18
N ALA A 137 17.39 -21.72 -5.30
CA ALA A 137 16.57 -20.95 -6.26
C ALA A 137 16.73 -21.37 -7.73
N THR A 138 17.89 -21.94 -8.09
CA THR A 138 18.20 -22.40 -9.44
C THR A 138 17.89 -23.89 -9.68
N GLU A 139 17.37 -24.59 -8.68
CA GLU A 139 16.97 -26.00 -8.82
C GLU A 139 15.71 -26.14 -9.67
N ASP A 140 15.60 -27.25 -10.40
CA ASP A 140 14.51 -27.47 -11.38
C ASP A 140 13.12 -27.38 -10.75
N GLU A 141 12.97 -27.74 -9.46
CA GLU A 141 11.72 -27.62 -8.72
C GLU A 141 11.24 -26.16 -8.60
N PHE A 142 12.10 -25.25 -8.15
CA PHE A 142 11.79 -23.82 -8.04
C PHE A 142 11.56 -23.18 -9.41
N LEU A 143 12.37 -23.58 -10.40
CA LEU A 143 12.19 -23.12 -11.79
C LEU A 143 10.82 -23.55 -12.33
N ALA A 144 10.40 -24.79 -12.08
CA ALA A 144 9.10 -25.31 -12.51
C ALA A 144 7.92 -24.71 -11.72
N GLN A 145 8.11 -24.39 -10.44
CA GLN A 145 7.09 -23.75 -9.61
C GLN A 145 6.69 -22.37 -10.15
N PHE A 146 7.68 -21.57 -10.56
CA PHE A 146 7.42 -20.25 -11.16
C PHE A 146 6.53 -20.32 -12.40
N GLU A 147 6.63 -21.38 -13.21
CA GLU A 147 5.80 -21.55 -14.41
C GLU A 147 4.31 -21.74 -14.08
N LYS A 148 4.00 -22.16 -12.85
CA LYS A 148 2.64 -22.41 -12.35
C LYS A 148 2.10 -21.26 -11.48
N PHE A 149 2.90 -20.23 -11.23
CA PHE A 149 2.50 -19.11 -10.37
C PHE A 149 1.22 -18.43 -10.89
N LYS A 150 0.27 -18.25 -9.99
CA LYS A 150 -0.99 -17.54 -10.21
C LYS A 150 -1.00 -16.26 -9.37
N ILE A 151 -1.13 -15.13 -10.05
CA ILE A 151 -1.00 -13.80 -9.45
C ILE A 151 -2.30 -13.02 -9.59
N LEU A 152 -2.68 -12.32 -8.53
CA LEU A 152 -3.76 -11.35 -8.57
C LEU A 152 -3.20 -9.91 -8.68
N GLY A 153 -3.63 -9.17 -9.70
CA GLY A 153 -3.43 -7.72 -9.82
C GLY A 153 -4.74 -6.96 -9.56
N ALA A 154 -4.72 -5.89 -8.76
CA ALA A 154 -5.93 -5.09 -8.50
C ALA A 154 -5.69 -3.58 -8.49
N GLY A 155 -6.52 -2.79 -9.19
CA GLY A 155 -6.60 -1.33 -9.06
C GLY A 155 -5.91 -0.47 -10.14
N GLY A 156 -5.90 0.85 -9.93
CA GLY A 156 -5.59 1.91 -10.90
C GLY A 156 -4.13 2.03 -11.43
N LEU A 157 -3.14 1.41 -10.77
CA LEU A 157 -1.80 1.17 -11.38
C LEU A 157 -1.83 -0.01 -12.39
N GLY A 158 -2.98 -0.68 -12.51
CA GLY A 158 -3.16 -1.98 -13.15
C GLY A 158 -2.62 -2.08 -14.57
N CYS A 159 -2.67 -1.01 -15.36
CA CYS A 159 -2.09 -1.02 -16.72
C CYS A 159 -0.58 -1.30 -16.70
N GLU A 160 0.17 -0.61 -15.84
CA GLU A 160 1.62 -0.80 -15.73
C GLU A 160 1.94 -2.14 -15.07
N ILE A 161 1.21 -2.51 -14.00
CA ILE A 161 1.40 -3.78 -13.30
C ILE A 161 1.17 -4.96 -14.24
N LEU A 162 0.06 -4.96 -15.00
CA LEU A 162 -0.28 -6.06 -15.90
C LEU A 162 0.75 -6.21 -17.03
N LYS A 163 1.18 -5.09 -17.63
CA LYS A 163 2.26 -5.05 -18.61
C LYS A 163 3.56 -5.62 -18.02
N ASN A 164 3.97 -5.12 -16.85
CA ASN A 164 5.21 -5.54 -16.20
C ASN A 164 5.19 -7.03 -15.83
N LEU A 165 4.13 -7.53 -15.20
CA LEU A 165 4.01 -8.95 -14.83
C LEU A 165 4.06 -9.86 -16.07
N ALA A 166 3.29 -9.53 -17.12
CA ALA A 166 3.29 -10.31 -18.36
C ALA A 166 4.65 -10.28 -19.06
N MET A 167 5.36 -9.14 -19.02
CA MET A 167 6.74 -9.01 -19.53
C MET A 167 7.81 -9.60 -18.60
N SER A 168 7.45 -10.04 -17.40
CA SER A 168 8.32 -10.73 -16.45
C SER A 168 8.08 -12.25 -16.42
N HIS A 169 7.49 -12.81 -17.48
CA HIS A 169 7.20 -14.24 -17.66
C HIS A 169 6.12 -14.83 -16.73
N PHE A 170 5.37 -14.00 -16.01
CA PHE A 170 4.18 -14.50 -15.32
C PHE A 170 3.11 -14.87 -16.35
N LYS A 171 2.66 -16.13 -16.31
CA LYS A 171 1.71 -16.68 -17.29
C LYS A 171 0.27 -16.59 -16.83
N ASN A 172 -0.02 -16.86 -15.56
CA ASN A 172 -1.38 -16.94 -15.04
C ASN A 172 -1.68 -15.71 -14.17
N ILE A 173 -2.35 -14.71 -14.76
CA ILE A 173 -2.66 -13.46 -14.07
C ILE A 173 -4.17 -13.30 -13.98
N HIS A 174 -4.69 -12.93 -12.81
CA HIS A 174 -6.05 -12.44 -12.65
C HIS A 174 -5.99 -10.93 -12.41
N VAL A 175 -6.95 -10.19 -12.98
CA VAL A 175 -7.07 -8.75 -12.74
C VAL A 175 -8.47 -8.40 -12.25
N ILE A 176 -8.56 -7.64 -11.16
CA ILE A 176 -9.82 -7.10 -10.63
C ILE A 176 -9.83 -5.59 -10.81
N ASP A 177 -10.86 -5.08 -11.48
CA ASP A 177 -11.17 -3.66 -11.55
C ASP A 177 -12.68 -3.49 -11.76
N MET A 178 -13.33 -2.69 -10.91
CA MET A 178 -14.78 -2.45 -10.97
C MET A 178 -15.17 -1.34 -11.95
N ASP A 179 -14.21 -0.53 -12.40
CA ASP A 179 -14.49 0.69 -13.12
C ASP A 179 -14.65 0.46 -14.63
N THR A 180 -15.34 1.41 -15.26
CA THR A 180 -15.34 1.59 -16.71
C THR A 180 -14.32 2.63 -17.13
N ILE A 181 -13.92 2.59 -18.40
CA ILE A 181 -12.91 3.49 -18.96
C ILE A 181 -13.53 4.87 -19.19
N ASP A 182 -12.90 5.90 -18.61
CA ASP A 182 -13.23 7.30 -18.83
C ASP A 182 -12.19 8.03 -19.70
N ILE A 183 -12.58 9.12 -20.37
CA ILE A 183 -11.67 9.94 -21.19
C ILE A 183 -10.47 10.44 -20.38
N SER A 184 -10.69 10.80 -19.11
CA SER A 184 -9.64 11.26 -18.19
C SER A 184 -8.58 10.19 -17.89
N ASN A 185 -8.84 8.92 -18.19
CA ASN A 185 -7.90 7.83 -17.97
C ASN A 185 -6.81 7.76 -19.07
N LEU A 186 -7.13 8.22 -20.28
CA LEU A 186 -6.30 8.04 -21.47
C LEU A 186 -4.95 8.79 -21.42
N ASN A 187 -4.79 9.75 -20.50
CA ASN A 187 -3.53 10.47 -20.32
C ASN A 187 -2.41 9.61 -19.70
N ARG A 188 -2.77 8.51 -19.02
CA ARG A 188 -1.81 7.68 -18.26
C ARG A 188 -2.07 6.17 -18.36
N GLN A 189 -3.30 5.74 -18.64
CA GLN A 189 -3.67 4.33 -18.75
C GLN A 189 -3.56 3.87 -20.21
N PHE A 190 -2.32 3.65 -20.65
CA PHE A 190 -1.95 3.41 -22.05
C PHE A 190 -2.47 2.11 -22.67
N LEU A 191 -3.12 1.23 -21.90
CA LEU A 191 -3.81 0.05 -22.46
C LEU A 191 -5.13 0.42 -23.14
N PHE A 192 -5.69 1.60 -22.83
CA PHE A 192 -7.00 2.02 -23.31
C PHE A 192 -6.90 2.98 -24.50
N ARG A 193 -7.90 2.96 -25.37
CA ARG A 193 -8.05 3.89 -26.49
C ARG A 193 -9.36 4.64 -26.38
N LYS A 194 -9.50 5.72 -27.16
CA LYS A 194 -10.76 6.49 -27.22
C LYS A 194 -11.97 5.63 -27.60
N ALA A 195 -11.77 4.56 -28.38
CA ALA A 195 -12.82 3.62 -28.76
C ALA A 195 -13.26 2.67 -27.63
N ASP A 196 -12.54 2.66 -26.51
CA ASP A 196 -12.82 1.78 -25.37
C ASP A 196 -13.56 2.50 -24.24
N VAL A 197 -13.78 3.81 -24.35
CA VAL A 197 -14.53 4.59 -23.35
C VAL A 197 -15.91 3.98 -23.12
N GLY A 198 -16.25 3.78 -21.84
CA GLY A 198 -17.47 3.11 -21.38
C GLY A 198 -17.38 1.59 -21.23
N LYS A 199 -16.33 0.93 -21.74
CA LYS A 199 -16.09 -0.50 -21.49
C LYS A 199 -15.42 -0.73 -20.12
N PHE A 200 -15.48 -1.95 -19.59
CA PHE A 200 -14.81 -2.30 -18.34
C PHE A 200 -13.28 -2.29 -18.49
N LYS A 201 -12.60 -1.72 -17.50
CA LYS A 201 -11.12 -1.60 -17.50
C LYS A 201 -10.44 -2.96 -17.49
N ALA A 202 -10.90 -3.89 -16.65
CA ALA A 202 -10.28 -5.21 -16.48
C ALA A 202 -10.29 -6.01 -17.79
N GLU A 203 -11.43 -6.06 -18.48
CA GLU A 203 -11.58 -6.75 -19.78
C GLU A 203 -10.65 -6.18 -20.86
N VAL A 204 -10.72 -4.87 -21.10
CA VAL A 204 -9.94 -4.23 -22.17
C VAL A 204 -8.43 -4.33 -21.87
N ALA A 205 -8.03 -4.21 -20.60
CA ALA A 205 -6.63 -4.37 -20.19
C ALA A 205 -6.13 -5.80 -20.44
N ALA A 206 -6.93 -6.80 -20.05
CA ALA A 206 -6.61 -8.21 -20.26
C ALA A 206 -6.52 -8.56 -21.76
N GLU A 207 -7.47 -8.12 -22.58
CA GLU A 207 -7.47 -8.34 -24.03
C GLU A 207 -6.24 -7.70 -24.69
N PHE A 208 -5.95 -6.44 -24.35
CA PHE A 208 -4.83 -5.71 -24.94
C PHE A 208 -3.49 -6.41 -24.64
N VAL A 209 -3.27 -6.82 -23.38
CA VAL A 209 -2.00 -7.43 -22.97
C VAL A 209 -1.86 -8.83 -23.55
N GLN A 210 -2.90 -9.66 -23.53
CA GLN A 210 -2.87 -11.00 -24.13
C GLN A 210 -2.60 -10.96 -25.64
N LYS A 211 -3.14 -9.96 -26.34
CA LYS A 211 -2.85 -9.73 -27.76
C LYS A 211 -1.41 -9.28 -28.00
N ARG A 212 -0.80 -8.57 -27.04
CA ARG A 212 0.54 -7.98 -27.18
C ARG A 212 1.67 -8.92 -26.73
N VAL A 213 1.41 -9.74 -25.72
CA VAL A 213 2.40 -10.57 -25.04
C VAL A 213 2.01 -12.03 -25.19
N GLU A 214 2.61 -12.75 -26.14
CA GLU A 214 2.24 -14.15 -26.36
C GLU A 214 2.59 -15.02 -25.15
N GLY A 215 1.75 -16.01 -24.85
CA GLY A 215 1.96 -16.99 -23.78
C GLY A 215 1.46 -16.58 -22.38
N VAL A 216 0.89 -15.38 -22.24
CA VAL A 216 0.19 -14.96 -21.01
C VAL A 216 -1.30 -15.27 -21.11
N SER A 217 -1.89 -15.72 -20.01
CA SER A 217 -3.32 -15.91 -19.81
C SER A 217 -3.78 -14.95 -18.72
N ILE A 218 -4.74 -14.08 -19.06
CA ILE A 218 -5.24 -13.04 -18.15
C ILE A 218 -6.74 -13.20 -17.98
N THR A 219 -7.17 -13.50 -16.75
CA THR A 219 -8.59 -13.57 -16.38
C THR A 219 -9.03 -12.22 -15.81
N ALA A 220 -9.95 -11.55 -16.49
CA ALA A 220 -10.53 -10.28 -16.06
C ALA A 220 -11.75 -10.49 -15.15
N HIS A 221 -11.85 -9.66 -14.11
CA HIS A 221 -12.97 -9.62 -13.17
C HIS A 221 -13.47 -8.17 -13.04
N ASN A 222 -14.68 -7.91 -13.53
CA ASN A 222 -15.30 -6.58 -13.50
C ASN A 222 -16.07 -6.35 -12.18
N ASN A 223 -15.40 -6.67 -11.08
CA ASN A 223 -16.01 -6.75 -9.76
C ASN A 223 -15.21 -5.91 -8.78
N ARG A 224 -15.80 -5.66 -7.62
CA ARG A 224 -15.06 -5.11 -6.49
C ARG A 224 -14.31 -6.24 -5.82
N ILE A 225 -13.20 -5.92 -5.17
CA ILE A 225 -12.46 -6.92 -4.37
C ILE A 225 -13.36 -7.52 -3.29
N GLN A 226 -14.28 -6.73 -2.72
CA GLN A 226 -15.21 -7.15 -1.68
C GLN A 226 -16.27 -8.15 -2.16
N ASP A 227 -16.44 -8.34 -3.46
CA ASP A 227 -17.45 -9.26 -4.01
C ASP A 227 -16.95 -10.72 -4.03
N PHE A 228 -15.67 -10.95 -3.72
CA PHE A 228 -15.04 -12.28 -3.68
C PHE A 228 -14.89 -12.78 -2.24
N ASP A 229 -15.03 -14.09 -2.07
CA ASP A 229 -14.81 -14.78 -0.82
C ASP A 229 -13.34 -15.17 -0.60
N GLU A 230 -13.06 -15.73 0.57
CA GLU A 230 -11.72 -16.16 0.95
C GLU A 230 -11.14 -17.25 0.03
N GLU A 231 -11.99 -18.18 -0.43
CA GLU A 231 -11.59 -19.26 -1.32
C GLU A 231 -11.07 -18.73 -2.66
N PHE A 232 -11.66 -17.64 -3.16
CA PHE A 232 -11.11 -16.93 -4.30
C PHE A 232 -9.69 -16.43 -4.02
N TYR A 233 -9.38 -15.87 -2.86
CA TYR A 233 -8.03 -15.34 -2.59
C TYR A 233 -6.99 -16.43 -2.31
N LYS A 234 -7.39 -17.56 -1.72
CA LYS A 234 -6.52 -18.71 -1.43
C LYS A 234 -5.83 -19.30 -2.67
N GLN A 235 -6.45 -19.17 -3.84
CA GLN A 235 -5.92 -19.75 -5.09
C GLN A 235 -4.66 -19.06 -5.62
N PHE A 236 -4.34 -17.85 -5.15
CA PHE A 236 -3.18 -17.08 -5.62
C PHE A 236 -1.95 -17.39 -4.78
N GLN A 237 -0.76 -17.17 -5.35
CA GLN A 237 0.50 -17.27 -4.61
C GLN A 237 0.97 -15.90 -4.12
N LEU A 238 0.62 -14.81 -4.82
CA LEU A 238 0.86 -13.44 -4.36
C LEU A 238 -0.19 -12.48 -4.92
N VAL A 239 -0.36 -11.34 -4.24
CA VAL A 239 -1.29 -10.27 -4.62
C VAL A 239 -0.50 -8.96 -4.83
N VAL A 240 -0.72 -8.30 -5.97
CA VAL A 240 -0.16 -6.98 -6.30
C VAL A 240 -1.29 -5.95 -6.41
N CYS A 241 -1.29 -4.99 -5.50
CA CYS A 241 -2.28 -3.94 -5.42
C CYS A 241 -1.73 -2.60 -5.92
N GLY A 242 -2.57 -1.89 -6.66
CA GLY A 242 -2.42 -0.49 -7.05
C GLY A 242 -3.72 0.27 -6.83
N LEU A 243 -4.37 0.01 -5.69
CA LEU A 243 -5.69 0.54 -5.33
C LEU A 243 -5.63 2.06 -5.12
N ASP A 244 -6.75 2.75 -5.22
CA ASP A 244 -6.82 4.22 -5.10
C ASP A 244 -7.45 4.70 -3.79
N SER A 245 -8.01 3.78 -2.98
CA SER A 245 -8.57 4.08 -1.66
C SER A 245 -7.84 3.35 -0.53
N ILE A 246 -7.84 3.97 0.65
CA ILE A 246 -7.33 3.35 1.88
C ILE A 246 -8.26 2.23 2.34
N GLU A 247 -9.56 2.40 2.19
CA GLU A 247 -10.57 1.38 2.55
C GLU A 247 -10.35 0.07 1.79
N ALA A 248 -10.13 0.12 0.47
CA ALA A 248 -9.85 -1.08 -0.32
C ALA A 248 -8.52 -1.75 0.09
N ARG A 249 -7.47 -0.96 0.39
CA ARG A 249 -6.18 -1.48 0.90
C ARG A 249 -6.33 -2.18 2.24
N ARG A 250 -7.09 -1.57 3.16
CA ARG A 250 -7.37 -2.14 4.48
C ARG A 250 -8.20 -3.42 4.37
N TRP A 251 -9.19 -3.46 3.47
CA TRP A 251 -9.99 -4.66 3.24
C TRP A 251 -9.15 -5.83 2.71
N ILE A 252 -8.33 -5.62 1.67
CA ILE A 252 -7.50 -6.71 1.14
C ILE A 252 -6.43 -7.14 2.15
N ASN A 253 -5.88 -6.20 2.93
CA ASN A 253 -4.97 -6.52 4.02
C ASN A 253 -5.63 -7.43 5.06
N ALA A 254 -6.82 -7.06 5.52
CA ALA A 254 -7.61 -7.85 6.45
C ALA A 254 -7.91 -9.26 5.92
N MET A 255 -8.35 -9.37 4.67
CA MET A 255 -8.61 -10.66 4.01
C MET A 255 -7.37 -11.57 4.01
N LEU A 256 -6.22 -11.03 3.59
CA LEU A 256 -4.99 -11.83 3.51
C LEU A 256 -4.39 -12.16 4.89
N VAL A 257 -4.63 -11.34 5.90
CA VAL A 257 -4.28 -11.65 7.29
C VAL A 257 -5.18 -12.77 7.84
N SER A 258 -6.49 -12.73 7.59
CA SER A 258 -7.42 -13.82 7.98
C SER A 258 -6.94 -15.16 7.43
N ILE A 259 -6.65 -15.20 6.12
CA ILE A 259 -6.12 -16.41 5.44
C ILE A 259 -4.84 -16.90 6.10
N ALA A 260 -3.94 -16.00 6.48
CA ALA A 260 -2.66 -16.37 7.09
C ALA A 260 -2.78 -16.82 8.56
N GLU A 261 -3.78 -16.35 9.29
CA GLU A 261 -4.02 -16.74 10.68
C GLU A 261 -4.82 -18.05 10.81
N GLU A 262 -5.71 -18.33 9.86
CA GLU A 262 -6.47 -19.58 9.80
C GLU A 262 -5.63 -20.76 9.29
N ALA A 263 -4.55 -20.47 8.56
CA ALA A 263 -3.73 -21.51 7.98
C ALA A 263 -2.74 -22.11 8.99
N GLU A 264 -2.75 -23.44 9.09
CA GLU A 264 -1.71 -24.21 9.76
C GLU A 264 -0.42 -24.29 8.92
N ASP A 265 -0.55 -24.12 7.61
CA ASP A 265 0.52 -24.23 6.62
C ASP A 265 1.10 -22.85 6.26
N PRO A 266 2.42 -22.63 6.43
CA PRO A 266 3.11 -21.43 5.95
C PRO A 266 2.89 -21.12 4.45
N ASP A 267 2.62 -22.12 3.61
CA ASP A 267 2.41 -21.95 2.16
C ASP A 267 1.05 -21.26 1.84
N ALA A 268 0.19 -21.12 2.84
CA ALA A 268 -1.06 -20.36 2.74
C ALA A 268 -0.86 -18.84 2.83
N ILE A 269 0.30 -18.37 3.30
CA ILE A 269 0.60 -16.93 3.37
C ILE A 269 0.66 -16.38 1.96
N LYS A 270 -0.15 -15.35 1.70
CA LYS A 270 -0.20 -14.66 0.40
C LYS A 270 0.51 -13.32 0.52
N PRO A 271 1.76 -13.17 0.04
CA PRO A 271 2.45 -11.89 0.08
C PRO A 271 1.65 -10.83 -0.66
N LEU A 272 1.46 -9.70 0.00
CA LEU A 272 0.80 -8.51 -0.53
C LEU A 272 1.86 -7.48 -0.91
N ILE A 273 1.86 -7.08 -2.17
CA ILE A 273 2.68 -5.99 -2.67
C ILE A 273 1.76 -4.82 -2.97
N ASP A 274 1.89 -3.72 -2.24
CA ASP A 274 1.04 -2.54 -2.43
C ASP A 274 1.83 -1.37 -3.00
N GLY A 275 1.29 -0.79 -4.06
CA GLY A 275 1.77 0.43 -4.70
C GLY A 275 0.78 1.57 -4.50
N GLY A 276 1.28 2.77 -4.24
CA GLY A 276 0.49 4.00 -4.19
C GLY A 276 1.21 5.17 -4.85
N THR A 277 0.45 6.08 -5.43
CA THR A 277 0.97 7.24 -6.17
C THR A 277 0.11 8.48 -5.95
N GLU A 278 0.75 9.62 -5.83
CA GLU A 278 0.11 10.94 -5.76
C GLU A 278 1.06 11.99 -6.38
N GLY A 279 0.68 12.54 -7.53
CA GLY A 279 1.51 13.48 -8.28
C GLY A 279 2.88 12.91 -8.63
N PHE A 280 3.93 13.53 -8.09
CA PHE A 280 5.32 13.08 -8.22
C PHE A 280 5.82 12.27 -7.02
N LYS A 281 4.93 11.83 -6.12
CA LYS A 281 5.27 11.00 -4.98
C LYS A 281 4.65 9.62 -5.15
N GLY A 282 5.28 8.63 -4.55
CA GLY A 282 4.70 7.30 -4.48
C GLY A 282 5.43 6.39 -3.52
N GLN A 283 4.92 5.18 -3.40
CA GLN A 283 5.47 4.17 -2.52
C GLN A 283 5.23 2.78 -3.09
N ALA A 284 6.15 1.87 -2.78
CA ALA A 284 5.98 0.44 -2.93
C ALA A 284 6.29 -0.22 -1.58
N ARG A 285 5.44 -1.16 -1.15
CA ARG A 285 5.63 -1.90 0.09
C ARG A 285 5.34 -3.37 -0.12
N VAL A 286 6.03 -4.21 0.64
CA VAL A 286 5.82 -5.67 0.63
C VAL A 286 5.44 -6.11 2.03
N ILE A 287 4.34 -6.82 2.12
CA ILE A 287 3.73 -7.29 3.35
C ILE A 287 3.62 -8.80 3.23
N PHE A 288 4.29 -9.49 4.15
CA PHE A 288 4.00 -10.87 4.49
C PHE A 288 3.00 -10.84 5.66
N PRO A 289 1.72 -11.19 5.43
CA PRO A 289 0.67 -11.17 6.45
C PRO A 289 1.12 -11.87 7.74
N SER A 290 0.77 -11.28 8.88
CA SER A 290 1.08 -11.77 10.23
C SER A 290 2.57 -11.88 10.62
N ILE A 291 3.50 -11.78 9.66
CA ILE A 291 4.96 -11.81 9.89
C ILE A 291 5.54 -10.40 9.93
N THR A 292 5.19 -9.59 8.95
CA THR A 292 5.74 -8.23 8.76
C THR A 292 4.69 -7.17 9.03
N SER A 293 5.07 -5.90 8.96
CA SER A 293 4.16 -4.80 9.24
C SER A 293 3.08 -4.67 8.16
N CYS A 294 1.82 -4.91 8.53
CA CYS A 294 0.67 -4.86 7.62
C CYS A 294 0.18 -3.41 7.35
N ILE A 295 -0.88 -3.25 6.55
CA ILE A 295 -1.46 -1.92 6.26
C ILE A 295 -1.92 -1.21 7.54
N GLU A 296 -2.60 -1.91 8.44
CA GLU A 296 -3.06 -1.35 9.72
C GLU A 296 -1.92 -0.93 10.65
N CYS A 297 -0.77 -1.61 10.61
CA CYS A 297 0.41 -1.16 11.36
C CYS A 297 0.88 0.23 10.90
N GLN A 298 0.64 0.57 9.63
CA GLN A 298 1.12 1.78 8.96
C GLN A 298 0.04 2.85 8.83
N LEU A 299 -1.14 2.66 9.43
CA LEU A 299 -2.31 3.52 9.21
C LEU A 299 -2.06 4.98 9.65
N ASP A 300 -1.19 5.17 10.65
CA ASP A 300 -0.75 6.47 11.16
C ASP A 300 0.18 7.24 10.19
N MET A 301 0.83 6.54 9.24
CA MET A 301 1.60 7.18 8.17
C MET A 301 0.72 7.78 7.08
N HIS A 302 -0.55 7.37 7.00
CA HIS A 302 -1.51 7.99 6.11
C HIS A 302 -1.98 9.30 6.74
N ALA A 303 -1.53 10.42 6.20
CA ALA A 303 -1.99 11.73 6.64
C ALA A 303 -3.52 11.79 6.52
N PRO A 304 -4.27 11.98 7.63
CA PRO A 304 -5.70 12.19 7.53
C PRO A 304 -5.92 13.44 6.68
N ARG A 305 -6.81 13.36 5.69
CA ARG A 305 -7.17 14.55 4.92
C ARG A 305 -7.79 15.54 5.91
N ALA A 306 -7.23 16.74 5.96
CA ALA A 306 -7.79 17.80 6.79
C ALA A 306 -9.19 18.13 6.27
N ALA A 307 -10.22 17.66 6.97
CA ALA A 307 -11.59 18.08 6.71
C ALA A 307 -11.68 19.57 7.03
N VAL A 308 -12.15 20.37 6.06
CA VAL A 308 -12.37 21.79 6.31
C VAL A 308 -13.53 21.93 7.31
N PRO A 309 -13.35 22.63 8.45
CA PRO A 309 -14.40 22.74 9.46
C PRO A 309 -15.69 23.35 8.89
N LEU A 310 -16.85 22.81 9.28
CA LEU A 310 -18.14 23.28 8.78
C LEU A 310 -18.38 24.78 9.06
N CYS A 311 -17.93 25.29 10.21
CA CYS A 311 -18.01 26.72 10.53
C CYS A 311 -17.21 27.60 9.56
N THR A 312 -16.07 27.10 9.06
CA THR A 312 -15.26 27.78 8.06
C THR A 312 -15.98 27.83 6.72
N ILE A 313 -16.53 26.70 6.27
CA ILE A 313 -17.27 26.60 5.01
C ILE A 313 -18.55 27.45 5.06
N ALA A 314 -19.29 27.38 6.16
CA ALA A 314 -20.57 28.04 6.33
C ALA A 314 -20.44 29.56 6.50
N SER A 315 -19.48 30.03 7.30
CA SER A 315 -19.49 31.42 7.78
C SER A 315 -18.29 32.26 7.34
N ILE A 316 -17.09 31.68 7.25
CA ILE A 316 -15.85 32.42 7.02
C ILE A 316 -14.94 31.71 6.00
N PRO A 317 -15.38 31.55 4.74
CA PRO A 317 -14.53 30.99 3.69
C PRO A 317 -13.30 31.88 3.48
N ARG A 318 -12.16 31.26 3.14
CA ARG A 318 -10.86 31.93 2.99
C ARG A 318 -10.14 31.53 1.71
N GLN A 319 -10.46 30.35 1.19
CA GLN A 319 -9.87 29.77 -0.01
C GLN A 319 -10.98 29.44 -1.00
N PRO A 320 -10.70 29.43 -2.32
CA PRO A 320 -11.70 29.12 -3.32
C PRO A 320 -12.29 27.70 -3.14
N GLU A 321 -11.51 26.75 -2.62
CA GLU A 321 -11.94 25.41 -2.24
C GLU A 321 -13.06 25.44 -1.20
N HIS A 322 -13.01 26.37 -0.23
CA HIS A 322 -14.08 26.51 0.78
C HIS A 322 -15.41 26.93 0.15
N CYS A 323 -15.36 27.74 -0.92
CA CYS A 323 -16.56 28.17 -1.64
C CYS A 323 -17.16 27.02 -2.45
N VAL A 324 -16.32 26.16 -3.02
CA VAL A 324 -16.74 24.93 -3.70
C VAL A 324 -17.35 23.94 -2.72
N GLU A 325 -16.70 23.69 -1.58
CA GLU A 325 -17.24 22.81 -0.54
C GLU A 325 -18.56 23.32 0.03
N TRP A 326 -18.73 24.64 0.16
CA TRP A 326 -20.00 25.24 0.56
C TRP A 326 -21.10 24.94 -0.46
N ALA A 327 -20.80 25.10 -1.75
CA ALA A 327 -21.75 24.78 -2.81
C ALA A 327 -22.10 23.28 -2.82
N HIS A 328 -21.09 22.42 -2.62
CA HIS A 328 -21.20 20.97 -2.65
C HIS A 328 -22.00 20.38 -1.48
N ILE A 329 -21.76 20.87 -0.27
CA ILE A 329 -22.31 20.27 0.96
C ILE A 329 -23.56 21.02 1.43
N ILE A 330 -23.52 22.36 1.42
CA ILE A 330 -24.56 23.19 2.05
C ILE A 330 -25.59 23.62 1.01
N ALA A 331 -25.16 24.30 -0.05
CA ALA A 331 -26.10 24.84 -1.04
C ALA A 331 -26.85 23.74 -1.78
N TRP A 332 -26.17 22.65 -2.14
CA TRP A 332 -26.80 21.51 -2.80
C TRP A 332 -27.93 20.89 -1.97
N GLU A 333 -27.72 20.67 -0.67
CA GLU A 333 -28.75 20.08 0.20
C GLU A 333 -29.90 21.05 0.46
N GLN A 334 -29.64 22.36 0.51
CA GLN A 334 -30.67 23.39 0.71
C GLN A 334 -31.56 23.58 -0.51
N GLU A 335 -30.96 23.65 -1.70
CA GLU A 335 -31.69 23.99 -2.93
C GLU A 335 -32.17 22.75 -3.70
N LYS A 336 -31.55 21.58 -3.48
CA LYS A 336 -31.83 20.31 -4.17
C LYS A 336 -32.09 20.51 -5.67
N PRO A 337 -31.13 21.10 -6.40
CA PRO A 337 -31.32 21.48 -7.80
C PRO A 337 -31.61 20.28 -8.71
N PHE A 338 -31.15 19.09 -8.31
CA PHE A 338 -31.35 17.83 -9.00
C PHE A 338 -31.64 16.71 -7.97
N PRO A 339 -32.25 15.57 -8.37
CA PRO A 339 -32.60 14.48 -7.45
C PRO A 339 -31.41 13.88 -6.69
N GLN A 340 -30.27 13.74 -7.36
CA GLN A 340 -29.03 13.23 -6.78
C GLN A 340 -27.84 13.91 -7.46
N LEU A 341 -26.80 14.21 -6.67
CA LEU A 341 -25.56 14.72 -7.23
C LEU A 341 -24.79 13.63 -7.94
N ASP A 342 -24.74 13.72 -9.26
CA ASP A 342 -23.72 13.07 -10.08
C ASP A 342 -22.53 14.03 -10.26
N LYS A 343 -21.34 13.58 -9.83
CA LYS A 343 -20.10 14.38 -9.91
C LYS A 343 -19.48 14.36 -11.31
N ASP A 344 -19.89 13.43 -12.16
CA ASP A 344 -19.43 13.28 -13.54
C ASP A 344 -20.33 14.00 -14.55
N ASP A 345 -21.56 14.36 -14.14
CA ASP A 345 -22.50 15.13 -14.95
C ASP A 345 -22.06 16.61 -15.12
N PRO A 346 -21.79 17.08 -16.35
CA PRO A 346 -21.40 18.46 -16.61
C PRO A 346 -22.41 19.51 -16.12
N GLU A 347 -23.71 19.22 -16.12
CA GLU A 347 -24.75 20.16 -15.66
C GLU A 347 -24.66 20.37 -14.15
N HIS A 348 -24.50 19.28 -13.39
CA HIS A 348 -24.32 19.35 -11.95
C HIS A 348 -23.04 20.08 -11.55
N VAL A 349 -21.92 19.77 -12.23
CA VAL A 349 -20.63 20.44 -11.96
C VAL A 349 -20.71 21.92 -12.33
N THR A 350 -21.40 22.27 -13.40
CA THR A 350 -21.63 23.67 -13.80
C THR A 350 -22.45 24.41 -12.76
N TRP A 351 -23.50 23.79 -12.21
CA TRP A 351 -24.29 24.38 -11.14
C TRP A 351 -23.44 24.66 -9.90
N LEU A 352 -22.64 23.67 -9.46
CA LEU A 352 -21.73 23.80 -8.33
C LEU A 352 -20.71 24.92 -8.56
N TYR A 353 -20.15 24.99 -9.77
CA TYR A 353 -19.21 26.04 -10.15
C TYR A 353 -19.84 27.44 -10.07
N GLN A 354 -21.05 27.62 -10.62
CA GLN A 354 -21.77 28.90 -10.59
C GLN A 354 -22.08 29.35 -9.15
N LYS A 355 -22.51 28.42 -8.30
CA LYS A 355 -22.78 28.67 -6.88
C LYS A 355 -21.51 29.02 -6.11
N ALA A 356 -20.44 28.25 -6.30
CA ALA A 356 -19.15 28.52 -5.70
C ALA A 356 -18.58 29.88 -6.14
N LEU A 357 -18.77 30.26 -7.41
CA LEU A 357 -18.33 31.55 -7.94
C LEU A 357 -19.09 32.71 -7.31
N THR A 358 -20.42 32.59 -7.17
CA THR A 358 -21.26 33.59 -6.51
C THR A 358 -20.82 33.76 -5.05
N ARG A 359 -20.64 32.66 -4.34
CA ARG A 359 -20.16 32.67 -2.94
C ARG A 359 -18.76 33.29 -2.82
N ALA A 360 -17.87 32.99 -3.75
CA ALA A 360 -16.54 33.56 -3.75
C ALA A 360 -16.56 35.09 -3.99
N GLN A 361 -17.48 35.58 -4.82
CA GLN A 361 -17.68 37.02 -5.03
C GLN A 361 -18.17 37.72 -3.75
N GLU A 362 -19.10 37.11 -3.01
CA GLU A 362 -19.59 37.65 -1.71
C GLU A 362 -18.45 37.90 -0.71
N PHE A 363 -17.47 37.00 -0.68
CA PHE A 363 -16.32 37.07 0.24
C PHE A 363 -15.05 37.66 -0.41
N SER A 364 -15.15 38.16 -1.65
CA SER A 364 -14.01 38.69 -2.42
C SER A 364 -12.83 37.70 -2.53
N ILE A 365 -13.13 36.41 -2.71
CA ILE A 365 -12.15 35.33 -2.87
C ILE A 365 -11.92 35.07 -4.37
N PRO A 366 -10.70 35.29 -4.90
CA PRO A 366 -10.38 34.95 -6.28
C PRO A 366 -10.08 33.45 -6.44
N GLY A 367 -10.03 32.97 -7.68
CA GLY A 367 -9.47 31.65 -8.02
C GLY A 367 -10.46 30.50 -8.15
N VAL A 368 -11.76 30.73 -8.02
CA VAL A 368 -12.77 29.70 -8.36
C VAL A 368 -12.79 29.48 -9.87
N THR A 369 -12.45 28.27 -10.29
CA THR A 369 -12.50 27.84 -11.69
C THR A 369 -13.29 26.55 -11.82
N TYR A 370 -13.73 26.21 -13.04
CA TYR A 370 -14.39 24.94 -13.30
C TYR A 370 -13.49 23.75 -12.95
N SER A 371 -12.20 23.81 -13.31
CA SER A 371 -11.22 22.76 -12.99
C SER A 371 -11.01 22.59 -11.50
N LEU A 372 -10.96 23.69 -10.74
CA LEU A 372 -10.88 23.63 -9.28
C LEU A 372 -12.14 23.01 -8.70
N THR A 373 -13.31 23.43 -9.19
CA THR A 373 -14.61 22.88 -8.75
C THR A 373 -14.64 21.37 -8.92
N GLN A 374 -14.31 20.90 -10.12
CA GLN A 374 -14.24 19.47 -10.41
C GLN A 374 -13.17 18.76 -9.54
N GLY A 375 -12.01 19.39 -9.35
CA GLY A 375 -10.92 18.89 -8.50
C GLY A 375 -11.35 18.67 -7.05
N THR A 376 -11.99 19.66 -6.45
CA THR A 376 -12.47 19.63 -5.06
C THR A 376 -13.59 18.59 -4.89
N ILE A 377 -14.65 18.64 -5.69
CA ILE A 377 -15.83 17.76 -5.49
C ILE A 377 -15.50 16.28 -5.74
N LYS A 378 -14.63 15.99 -6.70
CA LYS A 378 -14.18 14.62 -7.00
C LYS A 378 -12.97 14.20 -6.15
N ASN A 379 -12.42 15.10 -5.33
CA ASN A 379 -11.17 14.88 -4.61
C ASN A 379 -10.05 14.33 -5.53
N ILE A 380 -9.86 14.96 -6.71
CA ILE A 380 -8.95 14.46 -7.74
C ILE A 380 -7.52 14.43 -7.20
N ILE A 381 -6.95 13.23 -7.13
CA ILE A 381 -5.53 13.04 -6.87
C ILE A 381 -4.78 13.21 -8.20
N PRO A 382 -3.81 14.13 -8.32
CA PRO A 382 -2.98 14.24 -9.51
C PRO A 382 -2.32 12.90 -9.82
N ALA A 383 -2.42 12.44 -11.07
CA ALA A 383 -1.89 11.15 -11.48
C ALA A 383 -1.07 11.28 -12.77
N ILE A 384 0.18 10.80 -12.73
CA ILE A 384 1.17 11.00 -13.78
C ILE A 384 1.71 9.63 -14.21
N ALA A 385 1.80 9.42 -15.52
CA ALA A 385 2.26 8.14 -16.09
C ALA A 385 3.67 7.75 -15.60
N SER A 386 4.59 8.70 -15.47
CA SER A 386 5.96 8.45 -14.99
C SER A 386 6.00 7.90 -13.57
N THR A 387 5.26 8.52 -12.64
CA THR A 387 5.19 8.07 -11.24
C THR A 387 4.55 6.69 -11.15
N ASN A 388 3.46 6.46 -11.91
CA ASN A 388 2.81 5.16 -11.99
C ASN A 388 3.76 4.08 -12.51
N ALA A 389 4.55 4.38 -13.55
CA ALA A 389 5.53 3.46 -14.10
C ALA A 389 6.63 3.12 -13.09
N ILE A 390 7.16 4.11 -12.36
CA ILE A 390 8.20 3.90 -11.34
C ILE A 390 7.69 2.97 -10.23
N ILE A 391 6.51 3.27 -9.67
CA ILE A 391 5.97 2.48 -8.56
C ILE A 391 5.53 1.08 -9.01
N ALA A 392 4.89 0.95 -10.17
CA ALA A 392 4.51 -0.36 -10.70
C ALA A 392 5.74 -1.21 -11.03
N ALA A 393 6.84 -0.61 -11.52
CA ALA A 393 8.09 -1.32 -11.74
C ALA A 393 8.70 -1.82 -10.42
N ALA A 394 8.72 -0.98 -9.39
CA ALA A 394 9.16 -1.40 -8.06
C ALA A 394 8.33 -2.58 -7.53
N CYS A 395 7.00 -2.49 -7.61
CA CYS A 395 6.09 -3.56 -7.17
C CYS A 395 6.31 -4.87 -7.94
N CYS A 396 6.36 -4.83 -9.27
CA CYS A 396 6.53 -6.03 -10.09
C CYS A 396 7.93 -6.65 -9.97
N ASN A 397 8.95 -5.84 -9.68
CA ASN A 397 10.28 -6.37 -9.36
C ASN A 397 10.25 -7.16 -8.06
N GLU A 398 9.55 -6.68 -7.02
CA GLU A 398 9.37 -7.46 -5.79
C GLU A 398 8.56 -8.73 -6.02
N ALA A 399 7.51 -8.68 -6.87
CA ALA A 399 6.75 -9.87 -7.25
C ALA A 399 7.65 -10.93 -7.91
N PHE A 400 8.51 -10.50 -8.83
CA PHE A 400 9.48 -11.38 -9.48
C PHE A 400 10.45 -11.99 -8.48
N LYS A 401 11.07 -11.17 -7.61
CA LYS A 401 12.02 -11.65 -6.58
C LYS A 401 11.39 -12.67 -5.63
N ILE A 402 10.16 -12.42 -5.18
CA ILE A 402 9.44 -13.34 -4.28
C ILE A 402 9.13 -14.66 -4.99
N ALA A 403 8.69 -14.60 -6.24
CA ALA A 403 8.31 -15.79 -7.00
C ALA A 403 9.50 -16.64 -7.47
N THR A 404 10.67 -16.04 -7.68
CA THR A 404 11.86 -16.73 -8.21
C THR A 404 12.96 -16.97 -7.19
N THR A 405 12.87 -16.34 -6.02
CA THR A 405 13.92 -16.31 -4.98
C THR A 405 15.32 -15.93 -5.52
N SER A 406 15.37 -15.26 -6.68
CA SER A 406 16.62 -14.96 -7.38
C SER A 406 17.44 -13.85 -6.73
N ALA A 407 16.80 -13.02 -5.90
CA ALA A 407 17.42 -11.94 -5.15
C ALA A 407 16.59 -11.59 -3.90
N PRO A 408 17.16 -10.87 -2.90
CA PRO A 408 16.45 -10.48 -1.71
C PRO A 408 15.31 -9.51 -2.04
N CYS A 409 14.12 -9.80 -1.50
CA CYS A 409 12.95 -8.96 -1.64
C CYS A 409 12.82 -7.96 -0.48
N LEU A 410 12.00 -6.93 -0.69
CA LEU A 410 11.43 -6.17 0.41
C LEU A 410 10.49 -7.07 1.23
N GLY A 411 10.33 -6.77 2.52
CA GLY A 411 9.42 -7.43 3.46
C GLY A 411 10.04 -7.61 4.84
N PHE A 412 11.25 -8.17 4.91
CA PHE A 412 11.89 -8.53 6.18
C PHE A 412 12.77 -7.42 6.74
N GLU A 413 13.95 -7.20 6.14
CA GLU A 413 14.90 -6.17 6.59
C GLU A 413 14.46 -4.76 6.23
N ASN A 414 13.82 -4.61 5.07
CA ASN A 414 13.15 -3.37 4.67
C ASN A 414 11.86 -3.74 3.96
N ASN A 415 10.75 -3.10 4.27
CA ASN A 415 9.44 -3.44 3.71
C ASN A 415 8.75 -2.25 3.03
N TYR A 416 9.37 -1.07 3.07
CA TYR A 416 8.79 0.15 2.55
C TYR A 416 9.81 0.89 1.70
N MET A 417 9.42 1.24 0.47
CA MET A 417 10.15 2.14 -0.42
C MET A 417 9.29 3.38 -0.69
N MET A 418 9.84 4.55 -0.43
CA MET A 418 9.28 5.84 -0.82
C MET A 418 9.97 6.38 -2.07
N TYR A 419 9.20 7.08 -2.89
CA TYR A 419 9.67 7.86 -4.04
C TYR A 419 9.17 9.30 -3.94
N SER A 420 10.06 10.26 -4.20
CA SER A 420 9.73 11.67 -4.37
C SER A 420 10.43 12.19 -5.62
N GLY A 421 9.66 12.83 -6.50
CA GLY A 421 10.08 13.41 -7.77
C GLY A 421 9.88 14.93 -7.86
N ASN A 422 9.58 15.62 -6.76
CA ASN A 422 9.26 17.06 -6.78
C ASN A 422 10.47 17.92 -7.20
N ASP A 423 11.64 17.70 -6.60
CA ASP A 423 12.86 18.50 -6.83
C ASP A 423 13.96 17.70 -7.56
N SER A 424 14.01 16.38 -7.33
CA SER A 424 14.97 15.44 -7.92
C SER A 424 14.40 14.02 -7.83
N ILE A 425 15.12 13.03 -8.35
CA ILE A 425 14.78 11.61 -8.18
C ILE A 425 15.33 11.15 -6.83
N TYR A 426 14.45 10.99 -5.85
CA TYR A 426 14.80 10.49 -4.52
C TYR A 426 14.01 9.25 -4.16
N THR A 427 14.71 8.24 -3.67
CA THR A 427 14.09 7.04 -3.07
C THR A 427 14.66 6.78 -1.70
N TYR A 428 13.81 6.39 -0.75
CA TYR A 428 14.21 5.98 0.57
C TYR A 428 13.56 4.65 0.93
N THR A 429 14.38 3.68 1.33
CA THR A 429 13.93 2.34 1.68
C THR A 429 14.25 2.10 3.14
N PHE A 430 13.25 1.68 3.92
CA PHE A 430 13.39 1.47 5.35
C PHE A 430 12.52 0.31 5.84
N LYS A 431 12.78 -0.13 7.06
CA LYS A 431 11.97 -1.10 7.79
C LYS A 431 10.88 -0.39 8.56
N HIS A 432 9.63 -0.65 8.21
CA HIS A 432 8.51 -0.32 9.08
C HIS A 432 8.27 -1.50 10.03
N GLU A 433 8.35 -1.28 11.33
CA GLU A 433 8.21 -2.36 12.31
C GLU A 433 6.77 -2.86 12.42
N LYS A 434 6.61 -4.17 12.66
CA LYS A 434 5.30 -4.73 12.98
C LYS A 434 4.91 -4.28 14.39
N LYS A 435 3.68 -3.80 14.55
CA LYS A 435 3.12 -3.41 15.85
C LYS A 435 2.52 -4.65 16.52
N ASP A 436 2.97 -4.97 17.74
CA ASP A 436 2.43 -6.11 18.51
C ASP A 436 0.98 -5.89 18.93
N ASP A 437 0.61 -4.61 19.10
CA ASP A 437 -0.74 -4.10 19.39
C ASP A 437 -1.53 -3.74 18.12
N CYS A 438 -1.11 -4.23 16.95
CA CYS A 438 -1.89 -4.04 15.73
C CYS A 438 -3.26 -4.74 15.87
N PRO A 439 -4.38 -4.05 15.62
CA PRO A 439 -5.70 -4.64 15.82
C PRO A 439 -6.08 -5.69 14.75
N VAL A 440 -5.21 -5.90 13.75
CA VAL A 440 -5.41 -6.83 12.64
C VAL A 440 -4.42 -7.98 12.66
N CYS A 441 -3.11 -7.71 12.64
CA CYS A 441 -2.09 -8.77 12.59
C CYS A 441 -1.31 -8.94 13.90
N GLY A 442 -1.67 -8.17 14.93
CA GLY A 442 -1.06 -8.19 16.25
C GLY A 442 -1.74 -9.21 17.15
N ARG A 443 -1.02 -9.68 18.18
CA ARG A 443 -1.58 -10.61 19.18
C ARG A 443 -2.07 -9.88 20.43
N GLN A 444 -1.71 -8.62 20.59
CA GLN A 444 -2.13 -7.79 21.70
C GLN A 444 -3.23 -6.84 21.24
N ALA A 445 -4.23 -6.65 22.09
CA ALA A 445 -5.26 -5.67 21.84
C ALA A 445 -4.70 -4.24 21.95
N ARG A 446 -5.18 -3.33 21.09
CA ARG A 446 -4.71 -1.95 21.06
C ARG A 446 -5.40 -1.09 22.12
N PRO A 447 -4.70 -0.20 22.84
CA PRO A 447 -5.35 0.71 23.78
C PRO A 447 -6.30 1.66 23.02
N LEU A 448 -7.55 1.72 23.48
CA LEU A 448 -8.54 2.69 23.03
C LEU A 448 -8.76 3.71 24.13
N GLU A 449 -8.17 4.90 23.98
CA GLU A 449 -8.29 5.96 24.99
C GLU A 449 -9.68 6.57 24.98
N VAL A 450 -10.43 6.41 26.06
CA VAL A 450 -11.82 6.86 26.16
C VAL A 450 -12.05 7.68 27.42
N ASP A 451 -12.94 8.66 27.34
CA ASP A 451 -13.47 9.33 28.53
C ASP A 451 -14.57 8.43 29.11
N PRO A 452 -14.46 7.98 30.37
CA PRO A 452 -15.47 7.11 30.97
C PRO A 452 -16.85 7.76 31.10
N LYS A 453 -16.93 9.10 31.08
CA LYS A 453 -18.18 9.86 31.13
C LYS A 453 -18.80 10.07 29.75
N ALA A 454 -18.07 9.75 28.67
CA ALA A 454 -18.61 9.82 27.32
C ALA A 454 -19.72 8.78 27.12
N THR A 455 -20.65 9.10 26.25
CA THR A 455 -21.70 8.19 25.79
C THR A 455 -21.14 7.14 24.83
N LEU A 456 -21.82 6.00 24.72
CA LEU A 456 -21.47 4.99 23.72
C LEU A 456 -21.59 5.54 22.29
N GLN A 457 -22.52 6.47 22.03
CA GLN A 457 -22.61 7.17 20.74
C GLN A 457 -21.33 7.97 20.45
N GLU A 458 -20.85 8.77 21.40
CA GLU A 458 -19.61 9.55 21.22
C GLU A 458 -18.40 8.63 20.99
N LEU A 459 -18.36 7.46 21.64
CA LEU A 459 -17.33 6.45 21.36
C LEU A 459 -17.42 5.93 19.92
N VAL A 460 -18.60 5.51 19.48
CA VAL A 460 -18.88 5.02 18.11
C VAL A 460 -18.48 6.07 17.08
N ASP A 461 -18.88 7.32 17.28
CA ASP A 461 -18.58 8.43 16.37
C ASP A 461 -17.07 8.73 16.34
N SER A 462 -16.38 8.59 17.48
CA SER A 462 -14.93 8.82 17.57
C SER A 462 -14.11 7.81 16.78
N LEU A 463 -14.58 6.57 16.62
CA LEU A 463 -13.84 5.49 15.92
C LEU A 463 -13.60 5.81 14.45
N ALA A 464 -14.46 6.61 13.82
CA ALA A 464 -14.29 7.07 12.45
C ALA A 464 -13.13 8.08 12.30
N LEU A 465 -12.86 8.86 13.34
CA LEU A 465 -11.90 9.97 13.33
C LEU A 465 -10.53 9.60 13.88
N ARG A 466 -10.47 8.55 14.71
CA ARG A 466 -9.22 8.07 15.34
C ARG A 466 -8.24 7.54 14.29
N PRO A 467 -7.01 8.07 14.21
CA PRO A 467 -5.98 7.59 13.28
C PRO A 467 -5.72 6.08 13.36
N GLU A 468 -5.83 5.52 14.57
CA GLU A 468 -5.59 4.11 14.88
C GLU A 468 -6.72 3.15 14.47
N ALA A 469 -7.92 3.64 14.16
CA ALA A 469 -9.11 2.81 13.88
C ALA A 469 -9.75 3.13 12.53
N GLN A 470 -10.11 4.39 12.30
CA GLN A 470 -10.79 4.88 11.09
C GLN A 470 -11.95 3.98 10.63
N LEU A 471 -12.85 3.58 11.55
CA LEU A 471 -13.97 2.67 11.29
C LEU A 471 -15.26 3.46 11.05
N LYS A 472 -15.98 3.19 9.96
CA LYS A 472 -17.12 4.01 9.51
C LYS A 472 -18.45 3.55 10.11
N LYS A 473 -18.63 2.23 10.26
CA LYS A 473 -19.86 1.62 10.76
C LYS A 473 -19.56 0.55 11.82
N PRO A 474 -18.90 0.94 12.93
CA PRO A 474 -18.47 -0.03 13.91
C PRO A 474 -19.67 -0.59 14.71
N SER A 475 -19.59 -1.88 15.00
CA SER A 475 -20.31 -2.58 16.05
C SER A 475 -19.33 -2.90 17.18
N ILE A 476 -19.75 -2.78 18.42
CA ILE A 476 -18.87 -2.87 19.60
C ILE A 476 -19.40 -3.92 20.57
N ARG A 477 -18.51 -4.83 20.96
CA ARG A 477 -18.73 -5.84 21.99
C ARG A 477 -17.62 -5.76 23.03
N ALA A 478 -17.99 -5.71 24.31
CA ALA A 478 -17.06 -5.93 25.40
C ALA A 478 -17.15 -7.39 25.88
N GLU A 479 -16.16 -7.84 26.63
CA GLU A 479 -16.17 -9.19 27.21
C GLU A 479 -17.51 -9.52 27.89
N GLY A 480 -18.21 -10.54 27.38
CA GLY A 480 -19.51 -10.98 27.89
C GLY A 480 -20.71 -10.06 27.59
N LYS A 481 -20.54 -8.91 26.90
CA LYS A 481 -21.62 -7.93 26.67
C LYS A 481 -21.59 -7.31 25.27
N THR A 482 -22.71 -7.43 24.57
CA THR A 482 -22.92 -6.70 23.31
C THR A 482 -23.34 -5.26 23.62
N LEU A 483 -22.51 -4.29 23.24
CA LEU A 483 -22.77 -2.87 23.54
C LEU A 483 -23.65 -2.25 22.46
N TYR A 484 -23.23 -2.37 21.20
CA TYR A 484 -23.96 -1.88 20.03
C TYR A 484 -23.67 -2.75 18.81
N MET A 485 -24.71 -3.13 18.07
CA MET A 485 -24.60 -3.89 16.82
C MET A 485 -25.34 -3.18 15.71
N GLN A 486 -24.71 -2.96 14.57
CA GLN A 486 -25.41 -2.38 13.41
C GLN A 486 -26.26 -3.40 12.65
N PHE A 487 -25.93 -4.69 12.78
CA PHE A 487 -26.61 -5.78 12.08
C PHE A 487 -26.64 -7.04 12.96
N PRO A 488 -27.69 -7.89 12.87
CA PRO A 488 -28.96 -7.70 12.14
C PRO A 488 -29.86 -6.63 12.79
N PRO A 489 -30.89 -6.12 12.07
CA PRO A 489 -31.77 -5.04 12.55
C PRO A 489 -32.43 -5.32 13.91
N SER A 490 -32.66 -6.59 14.25
CA SER A 490 -33.19 -6.99 15.55
C SER A 490 -32.22 -6.68 16.69
N LEU A 491 -30.92 -6.98 16.54
CA LEU A 491 -29.90 -6.65 17.52
C LEU A 491 -29.62 -5.15 17.55
N GLU A 492 -29.70 -4.48 16.40
CA GLU A 492 -29.56 -3.02 16.35
C GLU A 492 -30.65 -2.35 17.18
N GLN A 493 -31.93 -2.72 17.01
CA GLN A 493 -33.03 -2.17 17.81
C GLN A 493 -32.89 -2.49 19.31
N GLN A 494 -32.40 -3.68 19.67
CA GLN A 494 -32.20 -4.08 21.07
C GLN A 494 -31.02 -3.35 21.73
N THR A 495 -29.97 -3.04 20.98
CA THR A 495 -28.75 -2.42 21.50
C THR A 495 -28.71 -0.91 21.34
N ARG A 496 -29.52 -0.33 20.44
CA ARG A 496 -29.66 1.12 20.24
C ARG A 496 -29.90 1.92 21.54
N PRO A 497 -30.70 1.45 22.52
CA PRO A 497 -30.86 2.18 23.79
C PRO A 497 -29.56 2.35 24.59
N ASN A 498 -28.52 1.57 24.31
CA ASN A 498 -27.22 1.71 24.97
C ASN A 498 -26.42 2.91 24.44
N LEU A 499 -26.72 3.41 23.24
CA LEU A 499 -25.99 4.53 22.62
C LEU A 499 -26.06 5.81 23.47
N GLY A 500 -27.19 6.04 24.14
CA GLY A 500 -27.38 7.20 25.01
C GLY A 500 -26.82 7.03 26.43
N LYS A 501 -26.29 5.85 26.78
CA LYS A 501 -25.72 5.58 28.11
C LYS A 501 -24.22 5.87 28.10
N THR A 502 -23.70 6.32 29.25
CA THR A 502 -22.26 6.50 29.43
C THR A 502 -21.52 5.17 29.55
N LEU A 503 -20.21 5.17 29.31
CA LEU A 503 -19.39 3.95 29.46
C LEU A 503 -19.47 3.39 30.90
N ILE A 504 -19.51 4.27 31.90
CA ILE A 504 -19.72 3.89 33.31
C ILE A 504 -21.11 3.28 33.54
N GLU A 505 -22.18 3.88 33.01
CA GLU A 505 -23.55 3.34 33.13
C GLU A 505 -23.71 1.97 32.45
N LEU A 506 -22.90 1.72 31.42
CA LEU A 506 -22.81 0.41 30.77
C LEU A 506 -21.97 -0.59 31.57
N GLY A 507 -21.39 -0.20 32.71
CA GLY A 507 -20.57 -1.05 33.56
C GLY A 507 -19.24 -1.44 32.91
N LEU A 508 -18.67 -0.55 32.09
CA LEU A 508 -17.38 -0.78 31.44
C LEU A 508 -16.24 -0.37 32.35
N GLU A 509 -15.16 -1.14 32.31
CA GLU A 509 -14.00 -0.97 33.19
C GLU A 509 -12.73 -0.63 32.41
N ASN A 510 -11.81 0.06 33.09
CA ASN A 510 -10.48 0.31 32.55
C ASN A 510 -9.71 -1.03 32.38
N GLY A 511 -9.10 -1.24 31.22
CA GLY A 511 -8.40 -2.48 30.86
C GLY A 511 -9.29 -3.55 30.25
N GLN A 512 -10.61 -3.35 30.19
CA GLN A 512 -11.54 -4.32 29.63
C GLN A 512 -11.33 -4.50 28.13
N GLN A 513 -11.31 -5.77 27.67
CA GLN A 513 -11.19 -6.12 26.27
C GLN A 513 -12.46 -5.79 25.49
N VAL A 514 -12.26 -5.27 24.29
CA VAL A 514 -13.30 -4.79 23.39
C VAL A 514 -13.01 -5.26 21.99
N VAL A 515 -13.98 -5.92 21.41
CA VAL A 515 -13.98 -6.33 20.02
C VAL A 515 -14.84 -5.36 19.23
N VAL A 516 -14.26 -4.78 18.19
CA VAL A 516 -14.97 -3.89 17.27
C VAL A 516 -15.02 -4.54 15.90
N THR A 517 -16.20 -4.63 15.30
CA THR A 517 -16.37 -5.13 13.94
C THR A 517 -16.92 -4.02 13.06
N ASP A 518 -16.59 -4.01 11.77
CA ASP A 518 -17.14 -3.06 10.81
C ASP A 518 -17.47 -3.83 9.53
N PRO A 519 -18.68 -3.70 8.95
CA PRO A 519 -19.06 -4.39 7.72
C PRO A 519 -18.12 -4.15 6.54
N ALA A 520 -17.33 -3.07 6.58
CA ALA A 520 -16.31 -2.77 5.58
C ALA A 520 -15.06 -3.65 5.70
N PHE A 521 -14.95 -4.56 6.67
CA PHE A 521 -13.79 -5.45 6.86
C PHE A 521 -14.22 -6.88 7.22
N PRO A 522 -13.48 -7.91 6.78
CA PRO A 522 -13.82 -9.31 7.01
C PRO A 522 -13.40 -9.85 8.40
N LEU A 523 -12.77 -9.03 9.25
CA LEU A 523 -12.22 -9.45 10.55
C LEU A 523 -12.73 -8.58 11.70
N GLU A 524 -12.41 -9.03 12.92
CA GLU A 524 -12.65 -8.29 14.15
C GLU A 524 -11.40 -7.51 14.58
N PHE A 525 -11.58 -6.27 15.04
CA PHE A 525 -10.52 -5.42 15.55
C PHE A 525 -10.46 -5.50 17.07
N ASN A 526 -9.30 -5.90 17.60
CA ASN A 526 -9.10 -6.11 19.03
C ASN A 526 -8.54 -4.87 19.72
N PHE A 527 -9.30 -4.34 20.68
CA PHE A 527 -8.94 -3.20 21.51
C PHE A 527 -9.11 -3.50 23.00
N PHE A 528 -8.58 -2.64 23.86
CA PHE A 528 -8.97 -2.59 25.28
C PHE A 528 -9.22 -1.14 25.71
N PHE A 529 -10.16 -0.92 26.63
CA PHE A 529 -10.42 0.43 27.10
C PHE A 529 -9.28 0.95 27.97
N LYS A 530 -8.79 2.14 27.66
CA LYS A 530 -7.88 2.90 28.52
C LYS A 530 -8.58 4.19 28.94
N PHE A 531 -9.09 4.24 30.16
CA PHE A 531 -9.80 5.41 30.67
C PHE A 531 -8.82 6.55 30.88
N LYS A 532 -9.15 7.73 30.36
CA LYS A 532 -8.38 8.95 30.63
C LYS A 532 -8.39 9.22 32.13
N ALA A 533 -7.22 9.48 32.71
CA ALA A 533 -7.14 9.95 34.09
C ALA A 533 -7.89 11.28 34.18
N ASP A 534 -8.70 11.46 35.22
CA ASP A 534 -9.35 12.74 35.51
C ASP A 534 -8.26 13.83 35.53
N SER A 535 -8.36 14.79 34.61
CA SER A 535 -7.45 15.93 34.49
C SER A 535 -7.81 17.02 35.49
#